data_AF-A0A6C0LPB8-F1
#
_entry.id   AF-A0A6C0LPB8-F1
#
_cell.length_a   1.000
_cell.length_b   1.000
_cell.length_c   1.000
_cell.angle_alpha   90.00
_cell.angle_beta   90.00
_cell.angle_gamma   90.00
#
_symmetry.space_group_name_H-M   'P 1'
#
loop_
_entity.id
_entity.type
_entity.pdbx_description
1 polymer ?
#
loop_
_entity_poly.entity_id
_entity_poly.type
_entity_poly.pdbx_seq_one_letter_code
_entity_poly.pdbx_strand_id
1 'polypeptide(L)'
;MYECVMDENIHESLYDFCEGIYENMCYCQCNINTKHLLVVEDLIHFIDDRVNRVSKYDINNMLLWYGYDNAVKKYNEYYLISNIDIQNFSKSLLSFLVLLSFNVVHQQ
;
A
#
# COMPACT_ATOMS: atom_id res chain seq x y z
N MET A 1 7.82 20.90 -2.65
CA MET A 1 8.44 19.69 -2.06
C MET A 1 7.42 18.57 -2.17
N TYR A 2 7.81 17.32 -2.42
CA TYR A 2 6.85 16.21 -2.48
C TYR A 2 6.69 15.58 -1.10
N GLU A 3 5.45 15.24 -0.77
CA GLU A 3 5.08 14.58 0.48
C GLU A 3 4.16 13.40 0.18
N CYS A 4 4.48 12.24 0.78
CA CYS A 4 3.57 11.11 0.88
C CYS A 4 2.55 11.40 1.98
N VAL A 5 1.27 11.24 1.68
CA VAL A 5 0.16 11.36 2.63
C VAL A 5 -0.78 10.16 2.50
N MET A 6 -1.47 9.81 3.57
CA MET A 6 -2.55 8.81 3.52
C MET A 6 -3.76 9.37 2.76
N ASP A 7 -4.43 8.52 1.98
CA ASP A 7 -5.71 8.87 1.35
C ASP A 7 -6.79 9.11 2.43
N GLU A 8 -7.75 9.98 2.14
CA GLU A 8 -8.88 10.24 3.04
C GLU A 8 -9.85 9.06 3.12
N ASN A 9 -9.94 8.25 2.06
CA ASN A 9 -10.92 7.17 1.92
C ASN A 9 -10.26 5.79 1.89
N ILE A 10 -9.54 5.45 2.96
CA ILE A 10 -8.93 4.13 3.14
C ILE A 10 -9.97 3.16 3.69
N HIS A 11 -10.02 1.95 3.12
CA HIS A 11 -10.90 0.89 3.62
C HIS A 11 -10.51 0.50 5.05
N GLU A 12 -11.48 0.35 5.95
CA GLU A 12 -11.25 0.09 7.39
C GLU A 12 -10.31 -1.09 7.64
N SER A 13 -10.43 -2.18 6.86
CA SER A 13 -9.56 -3.36 6.99
C SER A 13 -8.08 -3.12 6.67
N LEU A 14 -7.74 -1.96 6.10
CA LEU A 14 -6.38 -1.57 5.73
C LEU A 14 -5.87 -0.37 6.55
N TYR A 15 -6.74 0.32 7.29
CA TYR A 15 -6.41 1.61 7.90
C TYR A 15 -5.22 1.52 8.86
N ASP A 16 -5.30 0.68 9.89
CA ASP A 16 -4.22 0.47 10.86
C ASP A 16 -2.91 -0.01 10.20
N PHE A 17 -3.05 -0.75 9.09
CA PHE A 17 -1.91 -1.21 8.33
C PHE A 17 -1.19 -0.06 7.63
N CYS A 18 -1.96 0.83 7.00
CA CYS A 18 -1.46 2.03 6.31
C CYS A 18 -0.93 3.07 7.30
N GLU A 19 -1.61 3.29 8.42
CA GLU A 19 -1.16 4.18 9.49
C GLU A 19 0.22 3.77 10.00
N GLY A 20 0.42 2.48 10.30
CA GLY A 20 1.73 2.00 10.72
C GLY A 20 2.83 2.08 9.65
N ILE A 21 2.49 2.18 8.36
CA ILE A 21 3.47 2.48 7.30
C ILE A 21 3.81 3.97 7.33
N TYR A 22 2.78 4.81 7.37
CA TYR A 22 2.91 6.26 7.38
C TYR A 22 3.73 6.75 8.57
N GLU A 23 3.44 6.26 9.77
CA GLU A 23 4.18 6.60 10.99
C GLU A 23 5.67 6.26 10.87
N ASN A 24 6.01 5.10 10.29
CA ASN A 24 7.40 4.70 10.07
C ASN A 24 8.09 5.60 9.04
N MET A 25 7.40 5.99 7.96
CA MET A 25 7.95 6.94 6.99
C MET A 25 8.22 8.30 7.64
N CYS A 26 7.28 8.81 8.44
CA CYS A 26 7.45 10.07 9.17
C CYS A 26 8.60 10.00 10.18
N TYR A 27 8.69 8.89 10.93
CA TYR A 27 9.78 8.67 11.89
C TYR A 27 11.15 8.68 11.21
N CYS A 28 11.27 8.07 10.03
CA CYS A 28 12.49 8.05 9.24
C CYS A 28 12.71 9.31 8.39
N GLN A 29 11.79 10.28 8.40
CA GLN A 29 11.79 11.46 7.53
C GLN A 29 11.80 11.12 6.02
N CYS A 30 11.29 9.93 5.66
CA CYS A 30 11.18 9.45 4.29
C CYS A 30 9.82 9.81 3.65
N ASN A 31 8.88 10.36 4.43
CA ASN A 31 7.60 10.81 3.89
C ASN A 31 7.71 12.07 3.02
N ILE A 32 8.85 12.76 3.01
CA ILE A 32 9.05 14.02 2.32
C ILE A 32 10.35 14.00 1.51
N ASN A 33 10.31 14.46 0.26
CA ASN A 33 11.52 14.62 -0.55
C ASN A 33 11.38 15.74 -1.60
N THR A 34 12.51 16.23 -2.10
CA THR A 34 12.54 17.16 -3.25
C THR A 34 12.18 16.47 -4.58
N LYS A 35 12.37 15.15 -4.68
CA LYS A 35 12.07 14.36 -5.87
C LYS A 35 10.89 13.43 -5.63
N HIS A 36 9.84 13.55 -6.43
CA HIS A 36 8.66 12.68 -6.40
C HIS A 36 9.02 11.19 -6.43
N LEU A 37 9.92 10.80 -7.34
CA LEU A 37 10.32 9.40 -7.51
C LEU A 37 10.93 8.80 -6.23
N LEU A 38 11.73 9.57 -5.48
CA LEU A 38 12.33 9.08 -4.25
C LEU A 38 11.27 8.81 -3.17
N VAL A 39 10.25 9.68 -3.06
CA VAL A 39 9.12 9.45 -2.13
C VAL A 39 8.37 8.16 -2.48
N VAL A 40 8.16 7.91 -3.77
CA VAL A 40 7.47 6.69 -4.24
C VAL A 40 8.32 5.44 -4.00
N GLU A 41 9.62 5.49 -4.26
CA GLU A 41 10.55 4.38 -3.99
C GLU A 41 10.61 4.05 -2.49
N ASP A 42 10.71 5.08 -1.65
CA ASP A 42 10.66 4.91 -0.20
C ASP A 42 9.32 4.29 0.24
N LEU A 43 8.19 4.82 -0.24
CA LEU A 43 6.86 4.27 0.07
C LEU A 43 6.76 2.78 -0.28
N ILE A 44 7.17 2.39 -1.49
CA ILE A 44 7.16 0.99 -1.94
C ILE A 44 8.03 0.14 -1.01
N HIS A 45 9.22 0.64 -0.62
CA HIS A 45 10.10 -0.07 0.30
C HIS A 45 9.46 -0.32 1.67
N PHE A 46 8.79 0.68 2.27
CA PHE A 46 8.10 0.51 3.55
C PHE A 46 6.89 -0.43 3.43
N ILE A 47 6.14 -0.39 2.33
CA ILE A 47 5.05 -1.33 2.05
C ILE A 47 5.59 -2.75 1.98
N ASP A 48 6.62 -2.99 1.17
CA ASP A 48 7.20 -4.32 0.98
C ASP A 48 7.79 -4.89 2.27
N ASP A 49 8.51 -4.08 3.06
CA ASP A 49 9.04 -4.50 4.35
C ASP A 49 7.90 -4.90 5.31
N ARG A 50 6.85 -4.09 5.41
CA ARG A 50 5.74 -4.39 6.33
C ARG A 50 4.94 -5.61 5.87
N VAL A 51 4.58 -5.70 4.59
CA VAL A 51 3.81 -6.85 4.05
C VAL A 51 4.58 -8.16 4.21
N ASN A 52 5.91 -8.14 4.10
CA ASN A 52 6.72 -9.34 4.28
C ASN A 52 6.83 -9.83 5.73
N ARG A 53 6.57 -8.95 6.72
CA ARG A 53 6.55 -9.31 8.14
C ARG A 53 5.19 -9.83 8.62
N VAL A 54 4.16 -9.70 7.78
CA VAL A 54 2.79 -10.08 8.14
C VAL A 54 2.54 -11.55 7.82
N SER A 55 1.83 -12.24 8.70
CA SER A 55 1.50 -13.64 8.48
C SER A 55 0.52 -13.79 7.30
N LYS A 56 0.58 -14.95 6.62
CA LYS A 56 -0.39 -15.26 5.55
C LYS A 56 -1.84 -15.25 6.07
N TYR A 57 -2.06 -15.61 7.33
CA TYR A 57 -3.37 -15.57 7.97
C TYR A 57 -3.90 -14.14 8.07
N ASP A 58 -3.09 -13.21 8.57
CA ASP A 58 -3.49 -11.81 8.73
C ASP A 58 -3.72 -11.13 7.38
N ILE A 59 -2.86 -11.40 6.38
CA ILE A 59 -3.07 -10.93 5.01
C ILE A 59 -4.43 -11.40 4.48
N ASN A 60 -4.72 -12.69 4.62
CA ASN A 60 -5.98 -13.24 4.13
C ASN A 60 -7.19 -12.67 4.88
N ASN A 61 -7.09 -12.39 6.18
CA ASN A 61 -8.15 -11.73 6.92
C ASN A 61 -8.39 -10.30 6.43
N MET A 62 -7.33 -9.51 6.21
CA MET A 62 -7.46 -8.16 5.67
C MET A 62 -8.17 -8.17 4.30
N LEU A 63 -7.82 -9.11 3.42
CA LEU A 63 -8.45 -9.27 2.12
C LEU A 63 -9.88 -9.80 2.20
N LEU A 64 -10.17 -10.68 3.17
CA LEU A 64 -11.52 -11.17 3.41
C LEU A 64 -12.45 -10.02 3.82
N TRP A 65 -12.00 -9.17 4.75
CA TRP A 65 -12.76 -7.99 5.19
C TRP A 65 -12.88 -6.93 4.11
N TYR A 66 -11.86 -6.76 3.27
CA TYR A 66 -11.93 -5.92 2.07
C TYR A 66 -12.92 -6.45 1.03
N GLY A 67 -13.12 -7.77 1.01
CA GLY A 67 -13.80 -8.50 -0.04
C GLY A 67 -12.83 -8.90 -1.16
N TYR A 68 -12.52 -10.19 -1.27
CA TYR A 68 -11.59 -10.71 -2.27
C TYR A 68 -11.98 -10.32 -3.71
N ASP A 69 -13.26 -10.42 -4.06
CA ASP A 69 -13.75 -10.05 -5.39
C ASP A 69 -13.54 -8.56 -5.67
N ASN A 70 -13.72 -7.70 -4.66
CA ASN A 70 -13.45 -6.28 -4.76
C ASN A 70 -11.96 -6.01 -4.95
N ALA A 71 -11.10 -6.70 -4.19
CA ALA A 71 -9.64 -6.58 -4.29
C ALA A 71 -9.15 -6.98 -5.70
N VAL A 72 -9.61 -8.12 -6.21
CA VAL A 72 -9.25 -8.62 -7.54
C VAL A 72 -9.78 -7.70 -8.64
N LYS A 73 -11.04 -7.25 -8.53
CA LYS A 73 -11.62 -6.30 -9.49
C LYS A 73 -10.82 -5.01 -9.54
N LYS A 74 -10.49 -4.44 -8.38
CA LYS A 74 -9.71 -3.21 -8.28
C LYS A 74 -8.30 -3.38 -8.82
N TYR A 75 -7.64 -4.53 -8.57
CA TYR A 75 -6.36 -4.85 -9.20
C TYR A 75 -6.50 -4.84 -10.71
N ASN A 76 -7.50 -5.55 -11.26
CA ASN A 76 -7.74 -5.66 -12.69
C ASN A 76 -8.04 -4.33 -13.40
N GLU A 77 -8.59 -3.34 -12.68
CA GLU A 77 -8.84 -1.99 -13.20
C GLU A 77 -7.54 -1.20 -13.45
N TYR A 78 -6.47 -1.46 -12.68
CA TYR A 78 -5.18 -0.77 -12.78
C TYR A 78 -4.12 -1.61 -13.50
N TYR A 79 -4.12 -2.91 -13.24
CA TYR A 79 -3.16 -3.90 -13.73
C TYR A 79 -3.93 -5.14 -14.17
N LEU A 80 -3.75 -5.60 -15.42
CA LEU A 80 -4.39 -6.84 -15.87
C LEU A 80 -4.09 -7.98 -14.87
N ILE A 81 -5.13 -8.66 -14.38
CA ILE A 81 -4.98 -9.71 -13.36
C ILE A 81 -4.05 -10.84 -13.80
N SER A 82 -3.89 -11.03 -15.12
CA SER A 82 -2.92 -11.97 -15.70
C SER A 82 -1.47 -11.68 -15.33
N ASN A 83 -1.15 -10.46 -14.90
CA ASN A 83 0.20 -10.02 -14.55
C ASN A 83 0.52 -10.19 -13.06
N ILE A 84 -0.43 -10.66 -12.25
CA ILE A 84 -0.21 -10.84 -10.82
C ILE A 84 0.76 -12.00 -10.57
N ASP A 85 1.62 -11.86 -9.55
CA ASP A 85 2.45 -12.97 -9.09
C ASP A 85 1.56 -14.03 -8.42
N ILE A 86 1.31 -15.12 -9.14
CA ILE A 86 0.46 -16.23 -8.68
C ILE A 86 1.03 -16.90 -7.42
N GLN A 87 2.36 -16.93 -7.24
CA GLN A 87 2.98 -17.53 -6.05
C GLN A 87 2.74 -16.68 -4.79
N ASN A 88 2.57 -15.37 -4.96
CA ASN A 88 2.36 -14.41 -3.87
C ASN A 88 1.02 -13.67 -3.98
N PHE A 89 0.00 -14.30 -4.60
CA PHE A 89 -1.25 -13.66 -4.99
C PHE A 89 -1.86 -12.74 -3.92
N SER A 90 -2.09 -13.24 -2.69
CA SER A 90 -2.65 -12.43 -1.60
C SER A 90 -1.74 -11.26 -1.21
N LYS A 91 -0.42 -11.45 -1.20
CA LYS A 91 0.53 -10.37 -0.92
C LYS A 91 0.50 -9.32 -2.02
N SER A 92 0.49 -9.73 -3.29
CA SER A 92 0.41 -8.80 -4.42
C SER A 92 -0.87 -7.97 -4.40
N LEU A 93 -2.01 -8.57 -4.07
CA LEU A 93 -3.25 -7.83 -3.88
C LEU A 93 -3.14 -6.85 -2.71
N LEU A 94 -2.66 -7.29 -1.55
CA LEU A 94 -2.53 -6.42 -0.39
C LEU A 94 -1.57 -5.25 -0.64
N SER A 95 -0.36 -5.51 -1.15
CA SER A 95 0.62 -4.47 -1.47
C SER A 95 0.05 -3.43 -2.44
N PHE A 96 -0.71 -3.88 -3.45
CA PHE A 96 -1.38 -2.99 -4.38
C PHE A 96 -2.46 -2.13 -3.70
N LEU A 97 -3.34 -2.74 -2.89
CA LEU A 97 -4.40 -2.00 -2.19
C LEU A 97 -3.83 -0.99 -1.19
N VAL A 98 -2.75 -1.36 -0.49
CA VAL A 98 -2.03 -0.48 0.42
C VAL A 98 -1.38 0.65 -0.35
N LEU A 99 -0.73 0.40 -1.49
CA LEU A 99 -0.17 1.45 -2.34
C LEU A 99 -1.23 2.48 -2.78
N LEU A 100 -2.42 2.02 -3.15
CA LEU A 100 -3.56 2.88 -3.50
C LEU A 100 -4.13 3.68 -2.31
N SER A 101 -3.72 3.38 -1.09
CA SER A 101 -4.13 4.07 0.13
C SER A 101 -3.24 5.28 0.46
N PHE A 102 -2.31 5.63 -0.44
CA PHE A 102 -1.41 6.78 -0.31
C PHE A 102 -1.42 7.66 -1.55
N ASN A 103 -1.14 8.94 -1.34
CA ASN A 103 -0.97 9.94 -2.38
C ASN A 103 0.38 10.64 -2.21
N VAL A 104 1.03 11.00 -3.32
CA VAL A 104 2.21 11.87 -3.30
C VAL A 104 1.82 13.24 -3.82
N VAL A 105 1.81 14.23 -2.94
CA VAL A 105 1.36 15.59 -3.23
C VAL A 105 2.53 16.55 -3.29
N HIS A 106 2.41 17.62 -4.09
CA HIS A 106 3.40 18.69 -4.12
C HIS A 106 3.01 19.79 -3.11
N GLN A 107 3.73 19.89 -1.99
CA GLN A 107 3.67 21.03 -1.08
C GLN A 107 4.17 22.29 -1.79
N GLN A 108 3.29 23.31 -1.87
CA GLN A 108 3.59 24.66 -2.36
C GLN A 108 4.36 25.47 -1.32
#